data_AF-A0A6B0WLF6-F1
#
_entry.id   AF-A0A6B0WLF6-F1
#
_cell.length_a   1.000
_cell.length_b   1.000
_cell.length_c   1.000
_cell.angle_alpha   90.00
_cell.angle_beta   90.00
_cell.angle_gamma   90.00
#
_symmetry.space_group_name_H-M   'P 1'
#
loop_
_entity.id
_entity.type
_entity.pdbx_description
1 polymer ?
#
loop_
_entity_poly.entity_id
_entity_poly.type
_entity_poly.pdbx_seq_one_letter_code
_entity_poly.pdbx_strand_id
1 'polypeptide(L)'
;MSLTLDIEGPAAPPRLNGELVFDEPWEGRSFAMVAALAEGGHFSWDEFRDHLIAAIARWEADPSGEYRYYERWQEALESIVAEREIVAGPEMDELAAAYAARPPGHDHGENDHHHHDHDHS
;
A
#
# COMPACT_ATOMS: atom_id res chain seq x y z
N MET A 1 -17.91 -3.57 -8.23
CA MET A 1 -18.32 -3.09 -6.90
C MET A 1 -17.52 -1.81 -6.62
N SER A 2 -18.11 -0.78 -6.02
CA SER A 2 -17.36 0.46 -5.68
C SER A 2 -16.63 0.30 -4.35
N LEU A 3 -15.39 0.77 -4.31
CA LEU A 3 -14.63 0.92 -3.06
C LEU A 3 -15.36 1.91 -2.15
N THR A 4 -15.80 1.47 -0.98
CA THR A 4 -16.57 2.32 -0.05
C THR A 4 -15.83 2.45 1.26
N LEU A 5 -14.91 3.43 1.34
CA LEU A 5 -14.09 3.63 2.52
C LEU A 5 -14.90 4.22 3.67
N ASP A 6 -14.69 3.69 4.87
CA ASP A 6 -15.33 4.23 6.06
C ASP A 6 -14.80 5.63 6.36
N ILE A 7 -15.71 6.49 6.83
CA ILE A 7 -15.37 7.85 7.27
C ILE A 7 -14.94 7.85 8.74
N GLU A 8 -15.54 6.97 9.54
CA GLU A 8 -15.30 6.84 10.99
C GLU A 8 -15.18 5.36 11.39
N GLY A 9 -14.53 5.11 12.52
CA GLY A 9 -14.32 3.77 13.07
C GLY A 9 -12.88 3.27 12.93
N PRO A 10 -12.57 2.07 13.47
CA PRO A 10 -11.20 1.56 13.53
C PRO A 10 -10.59 1.34 12.14
N ALA A 11 -11.39 0.93 11.16
CA ALA A 11 -10.96 0.70 9.79
C ALA A 11 -10.97 1.97 8.91
N ALA A 12 -11.26 3.16 9.46
CA ALA A 12 -11.27 4.39 8.69
C ALA A 12 -9.83 4.86 8.40
N PRO A 13 -9.44 5.05 7.13
CA PRO A 13 -8.09 5.47 6.79
C PRO A 13 -7.81 6.93 7.18
N PRO A 14 -6.54 7.28 7.46
CA PRO A 14 -6.11 8.65 7.74
C PRO A 14 -6.52 9.62 6.64
N ARG A 15 -7.06 10.76 7.05
CA ARG A 15 -7.48 11.83 6.14
C ARG A 15 -7.06 13.19 6.64
N LEU A 16 -6.77 14.10 5.71
CA LEU A 16 -6.55 15.52 5.96
C LEU A 16 -7.49 16.31 5.04
N ASN A 17 -8.35 17.14 5.62
CA ASN A 17 -9.38 17.89 4.89
C ASN A 17 -10.30 17.01 4.00
N GLY A 18 -10.49 15.74 4.38
CA GLY A 18 -11.34 14.79 3.65
C GLY A 18 -10.62 13.96 2.59
N GLU A 19 -9.37 14.28 2.26
CA GLU A 19 -8.55 13.49 1.33
C GLU A 19 -7.70 12.46 2.07
N LEU A 20 -7.45 11.31 1.44
CA LEU A 20 -6.55 10.29 1.97
C LEU A 20 -5.13 10.84 2.04
N VAL A 21 -4.46 10.60 3.15
CA VAL A 21 -3.06 10.95 3.34
C VAL A 21 -2.22 9.69 3.37
N PHE A 22 -1.03 9.80 2.76
CA PHE A 22 0.02 8.80 2.75
C PHE A 22 1.31 9.50 3.18
N ASP A 23 1.90 9.03 4.27
CA ASP A 23 3.16 9.56 4.82
C ASP A 23 4.37 9.01 4.05
N GLU A 24 4.22 7.82 3.45
CA GLU A 24 5.27 7.16 2.69
C GLU A 24 4.77 6.67 1.32
N PRO A 25 5.62 6.64 0.28
CA PRO A 25 5.20 6.22 -1.07
C PRO A 25 4.64 4.79 -1.15
N TRP A 26 5.02 3.90 -0.23
CA TRP A 26 4.54 2.51 -0.21
C TRP A 26 3.09 2.40 0.27
N GLU A 27 2.60 3.35 1.05
CA GLU A 27 1.24 3.34 1.60
C GLU A 27 0.21 3.51 0.48
N GLY A 28 0.44 4.48 -0.40
CA GLY A 28 -0.40 4.70 -1.58
C GLY A 28 -0.39 3.50 -2.55
N ARG A 29 0.76 2.83 -2.71
CA ARG A 29 0.85 1.59 -3.51
C ARG A 29 0.03 0.45 -2.89
N SER A 30 0.13 0.28 -1.58
CA SER A 30 -0.62 -0.75 -0.83
C SER A 30 -2.13 -0.53 -0.92
N PHE A 31 -2.56 0.73 -0.83
CA PHE A 31 -3.95 1.11 -1.05
C PHE A 31 -4.41 0.77 -2.47
N ALA A 32 -3.64 1.17 -3.48
CA ALA A 32 -3.96 0.91 -4.88
C ALA A 32 -4.04 -0.60 -5.20
N MET A 33 -3.18 -1.43 -4.61
CA MET A 33 -3.23 -2.88 -4.79
C MET A 33 -4.53 -3.49 -4.28
N VAL A 34 -4.95 -3.14 -3.06
CA VAL A 34 -6.23 -3.61 -2.50
C VAL A 34 -7.40 -3.13 -3.36
N ALA A 35 -7.41 -1.86 -3.77
CA ALA A 35 -8.46 -1.31 -4.62
C ALA A 35 -8.55 -2.06 -5.97
N ALA A 36 -7.41 -2.29 -6.63
CA ALA A 36 -7.36 -3.01 -7.90
C ALA A 36 -7.84 -4.48 -7.77
N LEU A 37 -7.44 -5.18 -6.72
CA LEU A 37 -7.88 -6.55 -6.46
C LEU A 37 -9.38 -6.64 -6.16
N ALA A 38 -9.91 -5.67 -5.41
CA ALA A 38 -11.33 -5.59 -5.10
C ALA A 38 -12.17 -5.24 -6.34
N GLU A 39 -11.72 -4.29 -7.15
CA GLU A 39 -12.37 -3.94 -8.42
C GLU A 39 -12.31 -5.09 -9.44
N GLY A 40 -11.19 -5.83 -9.45
CA GLY A 40 -11.01 -7.05 -10.25
C GLY A 40 -11.85 -8.24 -9.78
N GLY A 41 -12.53 -8.13 -8.64
CA GLY A 41 -13.42 -9.17 -8.11
C GLY A 41 -12.69 -10.36 -7.47
N HIS A 42 -11.42 -10.22 -7.12
CA HIS A 42 -10.67 -11.26 -6.40
C HIS A 42 -11.15 -11.43 -4.95
N PHE A 43 -11.62 -10.34 -4.35
CA PHE A 43 -12.37 -10.28 -3.11
C PHE A 43 -13.25 -9.03 -3.10
N SER A 44 -14.23 -8.96 -2.21
CA SER A 44 -14.99 -7.73 -1.97
C SER A 44 -14.28 -6.81 -1.00
N TRP A 45 -14.63 -5.52 -1.06
CA TRP A 45 -14.14 -4.54 -0.10
C TRP A 45 -14.53 -4.88 1.35
N ASP A 46 -15.73 -5.42 1.57
CA ASP A 46 -16.20 -5.78 2.91
C ASP A 46 -15.39 -6.95 3.49
N GLU A 47 -15.01 -7.94 2.68
CA GLU A 47 -14.10 -9.00 3.11
C GLU A 47 -12.75 -8.42 3.53
N PHE A 48 -12.15 -7.54 2.72
CA PHE A 48 -10.90 -6.87 3.11
C PHE A 48 -11.04 -6.08 4.41
N ARG A 49 -12.17 -5.37 4.61
CA ARG A 49 -12.45 -4.63 5.84
C ARG A 49 -12.44 -5.55 7.06
N ASP A 50 -13.02 -6.74 6.96
CA ASP A 50 -13.03 -7.70 8.07
C ASP A 50 -11.61 -8.14 8.46
N HIS A 51 -10.75 -8.41 7.46
CA HIS A 51 -9.33 -8.69 7.70
C HIS A 51 -8.60 -7.50 8.33
N LEU A 52 -8.90 -6.27 7.90
CA LEU A 52 -8.30 -5.06 8.47
C LEU A 52 -8.71 -4.85 9.94
N ILE A 53 -9.99 -5.02 10.26
CA ILE A 53 -10.47 -4.95 11.65
C ILE A 53 -9.77 -6.00 12.51
N ALA A 54 -9.61 -7.22 12.00
CA ALA A 54 -8.89 -8.27 12.71
C ALA A 54 -7.41 -7.91 12.93
N ALA A 55 -6.71 -7.36 11.94
CA ALA A 55 -5.32 -6.91 12.06
C ALA A 55 -5.17 -5.80 13.10
N ILE A 56 -6.09 -4.82 13.11
CA ILE A 56 -6.11 -3.75 14.11
C ILE A 56 -6.33 -4.33 15.51
N ALA A 57 -7.33 -5.20 15.68
CA ALA A 57 -7.63 -5.83 16.96
C ALA A 57 -6.45 -6.68 17.49
N ARG A 58 -5.70 -7.37 16.59
CA ARG A 58 -4.49 -8.10 16.97
C ARG A 58 -3.40 -7.17 17.51
N TRP A 59 -3.17 -6.03 16.87
CA TRP A 59 -2.21 -5.04 17.36
C TRP A 59 -2.67 -4.43 18.68
N GLU A 60 -3.96 -4.11 18.84
CA GLU A 60 -4.51 -3.58 20.09
C GLU A 60 -4.36 -4.56 21.26
N ALA A 61 -4.40 -5.86 20.99
CA ALA A 61 -4.23 -6.90 22.01
C ALA A 61 -2.77 -7.03 22.50
N ASP A 62 -1.79 -6.73 21.64
CA ASP A 62 -0.36 -6.74 21.99
C ASP A 62 0.39 -5.59 21.27
N PRO A 63 0.24 -4.35 21.76
CA PRO A 63 0.81 -3.19 21.08
C PRO A 63 2.34 -3.21 21.12
N SER A 64 2.97 -3.29 19.95
CA SER A 64 4.41 -3.20 19.80
C SER A 64 4.79 -1.91 19.04
N GLY A 65 5.32 -0.93 19.76
CA GLY A 65 5.81 0.32 19.16
C GLY A 65 4.70 1.32 18.80
N GLU A 66 4.99 2.17 17.82
CA GLU A 66 4.06 3.19 17.33
C GLU A 66 3.03 2.56 16.38
N TYR A 67 1.77 2.97 16.52
CA TYR A 67 0.70 2.49 15.64
C TYR A 67 0.86 3.05 14.23
N ARG A 68 0.84 2.16 13.23
CA ARG A 68 0.88 2.52 11.81
C ARG A 68 -0.27 1.86 11.07
N TYR A 69 -1.23 2.69 10.64
CA TYR A 69 -2.46 2.22 9.98
C TYR A 69 -2.15 1.41 8.72
N TYR A 70 -1.28 1.91 7.85
CA TYR A 70 -0.97 1.22 6.59
C TYR A 70 -0.13 -0.05 6.78
N GLU A 71 0.47 -0.27 7.96
CA GLU A 71 1.04 -1.59 8.28
C GLU A 71 -0.07 -2.60 8.57
N ARG A 72 -1.15 -2.21 9.27
CA ARG A 72 -2.33 -3.08 9.47
C ARG A 72 -3.03 -3.37 8.14
N TRP A 73 -3.04 -2.38 7.23
CA TRP A 73 -3.53 -2.55 5.86
C TRP A 73 -2.73 -3.61 5.08
N GLN A 74 -1.40 -3.58 5.16
CA GLN A 74 -0.55 -4.60 4.54
C GLN A 74 -0.76 -5.98 5.15
N GLU A 75 -0.82 -6.07 6.48
CA GLU A 75 -1.11 -7.33 7.19
C GLU A 75 -2.46 -7.93 6.77
N ALA A 76 -3.48 -7.10 6.58
CA ALA A 76 -4.79 -7.52 6.08
C ALA A 76 -4.73 -7.98 4.61
N LEU A 77 -4.00 -7.26 3.76
CA LEU A 77 -3.80 -7.63 2.35
C LEU A 77 -3.09 -8.99 2.23
N GLU A 78 -2.02 -9.21 2.99
CA GLU A 78 -1.30 -10.48 3.03
C GLU A 78 -2.22 -11.63 3.48
N SER A 79 -3.02 -11.39 4.52
CA SER A 79 -3.97 -12.38 5.04
C SER A 79 -5.00 -12.80 4.00
N ILE A 80 -5.65 -11.84 3.32
CA ILE A 80 -6.73 -12.17 2.37
C ILE A 80 -6.18 -12.76 1.07
N VAL A 81 -5.00 -12.32 0.61
CA VAL A 81 -4.35 -12.88 -0.59
C VAL A 81 -3.92 -14.32 -0.35
N ALA A 82 -3.39 -14.63 0.83
CA ALA A 82 -3.05 -15.99 1.21
C ALA A 82 -4.31 -16.87 1.34
N GLU A 83 -5.38 -16.38 1.97
CA GLU A 83 -6.63 -17.14 2.13
C GLU A 83 -7.32 -17.43 0.79
N ARG A 84 -7.27 -16.49 -0.16
CA ARG A 84 -7.90 -16.63 -1.47
C ARG A 84 -7.00 -17.32 -2.51
N GLU A 85 -5.79 -17.74 -2.12
CA GLU A 85 -4.78 -18.31 -3.02
C GLU A 85 -4.56 -17.46 -4.29
N ILE A 86 -4.73 -16.14 -4.17
CA ILE A 86 -4.63 -15.20 -5.30
C ILE A 86 -3.21 -15.18 -5.87
N VAL A 87 -2.24 -15.58 -5.05
CA VAL A 87 -0.86 -15.74 -5.48
C VAL A 87 -0.41 -17.18 -5.28
N ALA A 88 0.11 -17.79 -6.35
CA ALA A 88 0.83 -19.04 -6.25
C ALA A 88 2.13 -18.80 -5.45
N GLY A 89 2.21 -19.34 -4.23
CA GLY A 89 3.35 -19.17 -3.32
C GLY A 89 4.75 -19.31 -3.98
N PRO A 90 4.99 -20.29 -4.88
CA PRO A 90 6.29 -20.43 -5.54
C PRO A 90 6.66 -19.25 -6.45
N GLU A 91 5.69 -18.71 -7.20
CA GLU A 91 5.93 -17.59 -8.12
C GLU A 91 6.20 -16.29 -7.35
N MET A 92 5.63 -16.17 -6.14
CA MET A 92 5.86 -15.04 -5.26
C MET A 92 7.23 -15.05 -4.61
N ASP A 93 7.66 -16.21 -4.11
CA ASP A 93 8.98 -16.38 -3.50
C ASP A 93 10.09 -16.12 -4.51
N GLU A 94 9.94 -16.60 -5.76
CA GLU A 94 10.88 -16.33 -6.85
C GLU A 94 10.93 -14.84 -7.21
N LEU A 95 9.76 -14.18 -7.30
CA LEU A 95 9.69 -12.77 -7.66
C LEU A 95 10.21 -11.87 -6.53
N ALA A 96 9.87 -12.16 -5.27
CA ALA A 96 10.37 -11.45 -4.09
C ALA A 96 11.90 -11.61 -3.97
N ALA A 97 12.43 -12.81 -4.20
CA ALA A 97 13.87 -13.05 -4.25
C ALA A 97 14.54 -12.27 -5.38
N ALA A 98 13.92 -12.19 -6.57
CA ALA A 98 14.44 -11.42 -7.70
C ALA A 98 14.46 -9.92 -7.42
N TYR A 99 13.43 -9.37 -6.76
CA TYR A 99 13.39 -7.97 -6.34
C TYR A 99 14.38 -7.66 -5.21
N ALA A 100 14.51 -8.54 -4.21
CA ALA A 100 15.50 -8.38 -3.14
C ALA A 100 16.95 -8.49 -3.63
N ALA A 101 17.18 -9.26 -4.71
CA ALA A 101 18.49 -9.38 -5.36
C ALA A 101 18.84 -8.19 -6.27
N ARG A 102 17.91 -7.28 -6.56
CA ARG A 102 18.18 -6.09 -7.38
C ARG A 102 18.87 -5.01 -6.53
N PRO A 103 20.11 -4.59 -6.86
CA PRO A 103 20.83 -3.61 -6.06
C PRO A 103 20.11 -2.25 -6.05
N PRO A 104 20.05 -1.52 -4.92
CA PRO A 104 19.46 -0.20 -4.86
C PRO A 104 20.40 0.81 -5.54
N GLY A 105 19.98 1.30 -6.71
CA GLY A 105 20.61 2.44 -7.38
C GLY A 105 21.05 2.17 -8.81
N HIS A 106 20.15 2.46 -9.76
CA HIS A 106 20.55 3.07 -11.03
C HIS A 106 19.30 3.57 -11.76
N ASP A 107 19.05 4.88 -11.66
CA ASP A 107 18.53 5.75 -12.74
C ASP A 107 18.28 7.16 -12.18
N HIS A 108 19.36 7.83 -11.82
CA HIS A 108 19.39 9.30 -11.79
C HIS A 108 20.65 9.73 -12.53
N GLY A 109 20.57 9.72 -13.86
CA GLY A 109 21.51 10.42 -14.74
C GLY A 109 20.91 11.76 -15.15
N GLU A 110 21.33 12.80 -14.43
CA GLU A 110 21.35 14.24 -14.77
C GLU A 110 20.35 14.79 -15.78
N ASN A 111 19.30 15.43 -15.25
CA ASN A 111 18.70 16.58 -15.91
C ASN A 111 19.47 17.84 -15.50
N ASP A 112 20.65 18.04 -16.08
CA ASP A 112 21.43 19.27 -15.91
C ASP A 112 20.79 20.40 -16.71
N HIS A 113 19.81 21.06 -16.09
CA HIS A 113 19.38 22.40 -16.48
C HIS A 113 20.38 23.41 -15.89
N HIS A 114 21.40 23.79 -16.65
CA HIS A 114 22.13 25.04 -16.39
C HIS A 114 21.83 26.10 -17.45
N HIS A 115 21.01 27.05 -16.99
CA HIS A 115 21.06 28.49 -17.19
C HIS A 115 20.87 29.07 -18.62
N HIS A 116 19.72 29.75 -18.78
CA HIS A 116 19.56 30.91 -19.66
C HIS A 116 20.75 31.87 -19.58
N ASP A 117 21.22 32.35 -20.72
CA ASP A 117 21.71 33.73 -20.80
C ASP A 117 21.08 34.40 -22.03
N HIS A 118 20.25 35.39 -21.74
CA HIS A 118 19.82 36.41 -22.70
C HIS A 118 20.90 37.50 -22.71
N ASP A 119 21.49 37.82 -23.85
CA ASP A 119 21.80 39.23 -24.18
C ASP A 119 22.02 39.47 -25.68
N HIS A 120 21.79 40.71 -26.05
CA HIS A 120 21.56 41.32 -27.35
C HIS A 120 22.79 41.50 -28.26
N SER A 121 22.55 41.49 -29.59
CA SER A 121 23.05 42.48 -30.57
C SER A 121 22.34 42.33 -31.91
#